data_AF-A0A0M9FTN6-F1
#
_entry.id   AF-A0A0M9FTN6-F1
#
_cell.length_a   1.000
_cell.length_b   1.000
_cell.length_c   1.000
_cell.angle_alpha   90.00
_cell.angle_beta   90.00
_cell.angle_gamma   90.00
#
_symmetry.space_group_name_H-M   'P 1'
#
loop_
_entity.id
_entity.type
_entity.pdbx_description
1 polymer ?
#
loop_
_entity_poly.entity_id
_entity_poly.type
_entity_poly.pdbx_seq_one_letter_code
_entity_poly.pdbx_strand_id
1 'polypeptide(L)'
;MPNDTDKEVDQVSSGGVSGLLGIDQIDWGGEAGKFYECWKINPCCGSPDAKKMLCCLFCWCCCSCCSMSKLFASSVDQECALVPHCLMACFLPCITAICVRTNLRNRLGVQGNMVGDCICVWCCGCCSQCQELRSVTTEEWNLLEPAWKTPEVSAPEIIFLK
;
A
#
# COMPACT_ATOMS: atom_id res chain seq x y z
N MET A 1 -19.09 27.81 3.86
CA MET A 1 -17.95 26.87 3.97
C MET A 1 -18.33 25.67 3.13
N PRO A 2 -17.60 25.35 2.04
CA PRO A 2 -17.89 24.15 1.26
C PRO A 2 -17.79 22.93 2.18
N ASN A 3 -18.80 22.05 2.10
CA ASN A 3 -18.94 20.88 2.96
C ASN A 3 -17.82 19.89 2.60
N ASP A 4 -17.25 19.15 3.55
CA ASP A 4 -16.19 18.17 3.22
C ASP A 4 -16.67 17.10 2.22
N THR A 5 -17.99 16.87 2.17
CA THR A 5 -18.67 16.02 1.17
C THR A 5 -18.52 16.52 -0.26
N ASP A 6 -18.45 17.85 -0.46
CA ASP A 6 -18.31 18.44 -1.81
C ASP A 6 -16.90 18.19 -2.37
N LYS A 7 -15.88 18.08 -1.50
CA LYS A 7 -14.50 17.76 -1.90
C LYS A 7 -14.30 16.29 -2.27
N GLU A 8 -15.01 15.38 -1.61
CA GLU A 8 -14.99 13.94 -1.95
C GLU A 8 -15.65 13.69 -3.30
N VAL A 9 -16.80 14.33 -3.56
CA VAL A 9 -17.46 14.29 -4.87
C VAL A 9 -16.53 14.88 -5.95
N ASP A 10 -15.81 15.96 -5.63
CA ASP A 10 -14.82 16.56 -6.53
C ASP A 10 -13.61 15.65 -6.80
N GLN A 11 -13.14 14.81 -5.87
CA GLN A 11 -12.08 13.82 -6.17
C GLN A 11 -12.60 12.68 -7.07
N VAL A 12 -13.87 12.28 -6.90
CA VAL A 12 -14.53 11.30 -7.78
C VAL A 12 -14.78 11.88 -9.19
N SER A 13 -14.99 13.19 -9.33
CA SER A 13 -15.23 13.85 -10.62
C SER A 13 -13.99 14.47 -11.28
N SER A 14 -12.97 14.87 -10.51
CA SER A 14 -11.68 15.39 -11.01
C SER A 14 -10.69 14.30 -11.36
N GLY A 15 -10.80 13.12 -10.72
CA GLY A 15 -10.25 11.86 -11.21
C GLY A 15 -11.09 11.34 -12.37
N GLY A 16 -11.23 12.13 -13.43
CA GLY A 16 -12.03 11.80 -14.59
C GLY A 16 -11.69 10.41 -15.12
N VAL A 17 -12.66 9.81 -15.82
CA VAL A 17 -12.54 8.57 -16.61
C VAL A 17 -11.53 8.70 -17.78
N SER A 18 -10.66 9.70 -17.71
CA SER A 18 -9.68 10.14 -18.70
C SER A 18 -8.65 9.05 -19.00
N GLY A 19 -8.38 8.15 -18.05
CA GLY A 19 -7.66 6.90 -18.26
C GLY A 19 -8.63 5.73 -18.30
N LEU A 20 -8.66 5.00 -19.43
CA LEU A 20 -9.38 3.74 -19.56
C LEU A 20 -9.05 2.83 -18.36
N LEU A 21 -9.98 2.69 -17.39
CA LEU A 21 -9.82 1.82 -16.23
C LEU A 21 -8.60 2.11 -15.33
N GLY A 22 -8.10 3.35 -15.28
CA GLY A 22 -6.96 3.71 -14.43
C GLY A 22 -5.60 3.19 -14.92
N ILE A 23 -5.48 2.86 -16.22
CA ILE A 23 -4.20 2.43 -16.83
C ILE A 23 -3.12 3.52 -16.74
N ASP A 24 -3.51 4.78 -16.57
CA ASP A 24 -2.63 5.93 -16.38
C ASP A 24 -1.83 5.90 -15.06
N GLN A 25 -2.26 5.15 -14.04
CA GLN A 25 -1.56 5.04 -12.75
C GLN A 25 -0.71 3.77 -12.60
N ILE A 26 -0.35 3.15 -13.73
CA ILE A 26 0.51 1.96 -13.84
C ILE A 26 1.97 2.27 -13.48
N ASP A 27 2.43 3.49 -13.76
CA ASP A 27 3.81 3.93 -13.56
C ASP A 27 3.86 4.98 -12.45
N TRP A 28 4.62 4.69 -11.40
CA TRP A 28 4.82 5.61 -10.27
C TRP A 28 6.16 6.36 -10.38
N GLY A 29 6.98 6.05 -11.39
CA GLY A 29 8.34 6.57 -11.53
C GLY A 29 9.27 6.09 -10.39
N GLY A 30 10.49 6.65 -10.36
CA GLY A 30 11.47 6.37 -9.30
C GLY A 30 11.79 4.88 -9.14
N GLU A 31 11.97 4.45 -7.88
CA GLU A 31 12.24 3.04 -7.53
C GLU A 31 10.98 2.16 -7.63
N ALA A 32 9.79 2.72 -7.39
CA ALA A 32 8.52 2.03 -7.54
C ALA A 32 8.32 1.52 -8.98
N GLY A 33 8.62 2.39 -9.96
CA GLY A 33 8.52 2.11 -11.38
C GLY A 33 7.13 1.67 -11.79
N LYS A 34 7.05 0.72 -12.72
CA LYS A 34 5.77 0.20 -13.22
C LYS A 34 5.33 -1.04 -12.45
N PHE A 35 4.03 -1.21 -12.24
CA PHE A 35 3.53 -2.34 -11.43
C PHE A 35 3.90 -3.71 -12.03
N TYR A 36 3.87 -3.83 -13.36
CA TYR A 36 4.21 -5.06 -14.07
C TYR A 36 5.71 -5.41 -14.00
N GLU A 37 6.58 -4.51 -13.55
CA GLU A 37 8.02 -4.75 -13.37
C GLU A 37 8.30 -5.55 -12.08
N CYS A 38 7.48 -6.57 -11.77
CA CYS A 38 7.61 -7.39 -10.58
C CYS A 38 8.96 -8.13 -10.50
N TRP A 39 9.61 -8.37 -11.64
CA TRP A 39 10.96 -8.94 -11.71
C TRP A 39 12.06 -8.02 -11.16
N LYS A 40 11.81 -6.71 -11.02
CA LYS A 40 12.75 -5.78 -10.36
C LYS A 40 12.80 -5.99 -8.85
N ILE A 41 11.94 -6.84 -8.29
CA ILE A 41 11.93 -7.22 -6.88
C ILE A 41 13.01 -8.27 -6.56
N ASN A 42 14.23 -8.04 -7.02
CA ASN A 42 15.30 -9.01 -6.93
C ASN A 42 15.98 -8.97 -5.55
N PRO A 43 16.11 -10.13 -4.89
CA PRO A 43 15.03 -10.92 -4.33
C PRO A 43 14.41 -10.20 -3.13
N CYS A 44 13.13 -9.91 -3.23
CA CYS A 44 12.27 -9.53 -2.12
C CYS A 44 12.10 -8.01 -1.95
N CYS A 45 13.21 -7.24 -2.04
CA CYS A 45 13.22 -5.83 -1.58
C CYS A 45 14.38 -4.99 -2.17
N GLY A 46 14.78 -5.22 -3.43
CA GLY A 46 15.69 -4.31 -4.15
C GLY A 46 17.20 -4.55 -4.02
N SER A 47 17.67 -5.62 -3.37
CA SER A 47 19.11 -5.99 -3.40
C SER A 47 19.33 -7.51 -3.32
N PRO A 48 20.27 -8.11 -4.10
CA PRO A 48 20.61 -9.55 -4.11
C PRO A 48 21.23 -10.05 -2.79
N ASP A 49 20.41 -10.10 -1.74
CA ASP A 49 20.79 -10.54 -0.40
C ASP A 49 19.85 -11.68 0.05
N ALA A 50 20.42 -12.87 0.28
CA ALA A 50 19.69 -14.06 0.71
C ALA A 50 18.96 -13.87 2.04
N LYS A 51 19.49 -13.04 2.97
CA LYS A 51 18.83 -12.76 4.25
C LYS A 51 17.57 -11.94 4.04
N LYS A 52 17.65 -10.91 3.19
CA LYS A 52 16.48 -10.07 2.84
C LYS A 52 15.42 -10.85 2.10
N MET A 53 15.83 -11.77 1.21
CA MET A 53 14.91 -12.71 0.57
C MET A 53 14.15 -13.56 1.58
N LEU A 54 14.87 -14.21 2.51
CA LEU A 54 14.24 -15.04 3.53
C LEU A 54 13.34 -14.22 4.46
N CYS A 55 13.75 -13.01 4.82
CA CYS A 55 12.94 -12.07 5.59
C CYS A 55 11.63 -11.74 4.86
N CYS A 56 11.71 -11.42 3.57
CA CYS A 56 10.54 -11.10 2.77
C CYS A 56 9.61 -12.31 2.61
N LEU A 57 10.17 -13.50 2.36
CA LEU A 57 9.41 -14.74 2.31
C LEU A 57 8.69 -15.00 3.63
N PHE A 58 9.38 -14.83 4.76
CA PHE A 58 8.78 -14.98 6.08
C PHE A 58 7.65 -13.95 6.32
N CYS A 59 7.93 -12.67 6.07
CA CYS A 59 6.97 -11.57 6.26
C CYS A 59 5.70 -11.75 5.42
N TRP A 60 5.83 -12.13 4.14
CA TRP A 60 4.70 -12.17 3.21
C TRP A 60 4.09 -13.56 2.98
N CYS A 61 4.76 -14.65 3.35
CA CYS A 61 4.15 -16.00 3.32
C CYS A 61 3.71 -16.49 4.70
N CYS A 62 4.43 -16.17 5.78
CA CYS A 62 4.10 -16.67 7.13
C CYS A 62 3.36 -15.63 7.98
N CYS A 63 3.62 -14.34 7.76
CA CYS A 63 3.08 -13.25 8.58
C CYS A 63 2.43 -12.14 7.75
N SER A 64 1.82 -12.51 6.61
CA SER A 64 1.30 -11.57 5.61
C SER A 64 0.34 -10.53 6.20
N CYS A 65 -0.53 -10.95 7.11
CA CYS A 65 -1.46 -10.07 7.80
C CYS A 65 -0.72 -9.02 8.66
N CYS A 66 0.33 -9.42 9.38
CA CYS A 66 1.12 -8.53 10.22
C CYS A 66 1.93 -7.54 9.38
N SER A 67 2.58 -8.01 8.32
CA SER A 67 3.33 -7.15 7.39
C SER A 67 2.42 -6.17 6.65
N MET A 68 1.24 -6.63 6.22
CA MET A 68 0.23 -5.76 5.62
C MET A 68 -0.32 -4.74 6.64
N SER A 69 -0.54 -5.14 7.89
CA SER A 69 -0.96 -4.22 8.95
C SER A 69 0.08 -3.12 9.17
N LYS A 70 1.37 -3.49 9.20
CA LYS A 70 2.48 -2.55 9.34
C LYS A 70 2.54 -1.58 8.16
N LEU A 71 2.47 -2.13 6.94
CA LEU A 71 2.49 -1.35 5.71
C LEU A 71 1.29 -0.41 5.61
N PHE A 72 0.11 -0.86 6.06
CA PHE A 72 -1.06 -0.01 6.08
C PHE A 72 -0.91 1.14 7.06
N ALA A 73 -0.45 0.87 8.28
CA ALA A 73 -0.16 1.90 9.27
C ALA A 73 0.88 2.91 8.74
N SER A 74 1.95 2.45 8.09
CA SER A 74 2.97 3.34 7.51
C SER A 74 2.42 4.17 6.35
N SER A 75 1.50 3.62 5.55
CA SER A 75 0.90 4.33 4.42
C SER A 75 0.07 5.56 4.84
N VAL A 76 -0.42 5.58 6.08
CA VAL A 76 -1.17 6.69 6.68
C VAL A 76 -0.38 7.44 7.75
N ASP A 77 0.93 7.20 7.84
CA ASP A 77 1.84 7.80 8.83
C ASP A 77 1.38 7.61 10.30
N GLN A 78 0.86 6.42 10.62
CA GLN A 78 0.38 6.06 11.98
C GLN A 78 1.16 4.89 12.59
N GLU A 79 1.12 4.77 13.92
CA GLU A 79 1.54 3.54 14.60
C GLU A 79 0.51 2.43 14.37
N CYS A 80 0.99 1.19 14.29
CA CYS A 80 0.12 0.03 14.07
C CYS A 80 -0.86 -0.14 15.24
N ALA A 81 -2.14 -0.31 14.92
CA ALA A 81 -3.24 -0.37 15.88
C ALA A 81 -4.15 -1.54 15.52
N LEU A 82 -4.71 -2.21 16.54
CA LEU A 82 -5.45 -3.44 16.34
C LEU A 82 -6.65 -3.24 15.40
N VAL A 83 -7.45 -2.20 15.63
CA VAL A 83 -8.74 -2.03 14.95
C VAL A 83 -8.57 -1.59 13.49
N PRO A 84 -7.98 -0.42 13.18
CA PRO A 84 -7.91 0.03 11.79
C PRO A 84 -6.90 -0.76 10.96
N HIS A 85 -5.78 -1.21 11.54
CA HIS A 85 -4.71 -1.81 10.75
C HIS A 85 -4.81 -3.34 10.73
N CYS A 86 -4.85 -3.98 11.90
CA CYS A 86 -4.82 -5.44 11.96
C CYS A 86 -6.14 -6.10 11.56
N LEU A 87 -7.30 -5.61 12.04
CA LEU A 87 -8.58 -6.21 11.65
C LEU A 87 -8.86 -6.02 10.16
N MET A 88 -8.53 -4.86 9.58
CA MET A 88 -8.68 -4.66 8.14
C MET A 88 -7.76 -5.59 7.36
N ALA A 89 -6.47 -5.68 7.70
CA ALA A 89 -5.55 -6.59 7.03
C ALA A 89 -5.97 -8.06 7.11
N CYS A 90 -6.49 -8.50 8.26
CA CYS A 90 -6.90 -9.89 8.49
C CYS A 90 -8.25 -10.25 7.84
N PHE A 91 -9.25 -9.37 7.93
CA PHE A 91 -10.64 -9.68 7.53
C PHE A 91 -11.06 -9.04 6.21
N LEU A 92 -10.39 -7.96 5.79
CA LEU A 92 -10.66 -7.21 4.56
C LEU A 92 -9.36 -6.97 3.76
N PRO A 93 -8.60 -8.03 3.40
CA PRO A 93 -7.28 -7.89 2.77
C PRO A 93 -7.34 -7.17 1.43
N CYS A 94 -8.40 -7.38 0.63
CA CYS A 94 -8.57 -6.69 -0.65
C CYS A 94 -8.78 -5.18 -0.47
N ILE A 95 -9.61 -4.79 0.50
CA ILE A 95 -9.86 -3.37 0.80
C ILE A 95 -8.58 -2.73 1.34
N THR A 96 -7.87 -3.42 2.23
CA THR A 96 -6.60 -2.96 2.78
C THR A 96 -5.56 -2.74 1.68
N ALA A 97 -5.42 -3.67 0.75
CA ALA A 97 -4.50 -3.52 -0.39
C ALA A 97 -4.85 -2.31 -1.27
N ILE A 98 -6.15 -2.06 -1.53
CA ILE A 98 -6.60 -0.88 -2.28
C ILE A 98 -6.26 0.42 -1.53
N CYS A 99 -6.54 0.47 -0.23
CA CYS A 99 -6.23 1.62 0.63
C CYS A 99 -4.72 1.89 0.68
N VAL A 100 -3.91 0.86 0.94
CA VAL A 100 -2.43 0.95 0.94
C VAL A 100 -1.94 1.50 -0.38
N ARG A 101 -2.37 0.92 -1.51
CA ARG A 101 -1.95 1.37 -2.84
C ARG A 101 -2.32 2.84 -3.07
N THR A 102 -3.56 3.22 -2.76
CA THR A 102 -4.07 4.58 -2.93
C THR A 102 -3.24 5.57 -2.11
N ASN A 103 -2.97 5.24 -0.85
CA ASN A 103 -2.19 6.06 0.07
C ASN A 103 -0.75 6.23 -0.41
N LEU A 104 -0.08 5.13 -0.79
CA LEU A 104 1.31 5.17 -1.28
C LEU A 104 1.42 5.96 -2.59
N ARG A 105 0.46 5.79 -3.51
CA ARG A 105 0.39 6.56 -4.76
C ARG A 105 0.24 8.05 -4.48
N ASN A 106 -0.69 8.43 -3.59
CA ASN A 106 -0.90 9.82 -3.19
C ASN A 106 0.34 10.38 -2.48
N ARG A 107 1.00 9.60 -1.62
CA ARG A 107 2.24 9.97 -0.92
C ARG A 107 3.39 10.29 -1.88
N LEU A 108 3.45 9.60 -3.02
CA LEU A 108 4.40 9.88 -4.09
C LEU A 108 3.98 11.01 -5.05
N GLY A 109 2.80 11.60 -4.87
CA GLY A 109 2.26 12.63 -5.76
C GLY A 109 1.85 12.12 -7.14
N VAL A 110 1.65 10.81 -7.29
CA VAL A 110 1.28 10.18 -8.57
C VAL A 110 -0.23 10.36 -8.78
N GLN A 111 -0.60 10.95 -9.92
CA GLN A 111 -2.00 11.14 -10.30
C GLN A 111 -2.71 9.79 -10.51
N GLY A 112 -3.98 9.73 -10.13
CA GLY A 112 -4.78 8.52 -10.25
C GLY A 112 -6.03 8.55 -9.38
N ASN A 113 -6.76 7.43 -9.36
CA ASN A 113 -7.96 7.28 -8.55
C ASN A 113 -8.07 5.88 -7.93
N MET A 114 -8.93 5.75 -6.92
CA MET A 114 -9.12 4.49 -6.19
C MET A 114 -9.70 3.35 -7.07
N VAL A 115 -10.42 3.69 -8.15
CA VAL A 115 -10.97 2.70 -9.08
C VAL A 115 -9.87 2.00 -9.86
N GLY A 116 -8.91 2.75 -10.39
CA GLY A 116 -7.72 2.17 -11.02
C GLY A 116 -6.89 1.34 -10.03
N ASP A 117 -6.85 1.74 -8.76
CA ASP A 117 -6.05 1.06 -7.73
C ASP A 117 -6.71 -0.28 -7.39
N CYS A 118 -8.03 -0.30 -7.32
CA CYS A 118 -8.84 -1.52 -7.28
C CYS A 118 -8.55 -2.45 -8.47
N ILE A 119 -8.51 -1.92 -9.70
CA ILE A 119 -8.26 -2.72 -10.90
C ILE A 119 -6.82 -3.26 -10.91
N CYS A 120 -5.82 -2.48 -10.50
CA CYS A 120 -4.45 -2.95 -10.38
C CYS A 120 -4.31 -4.10 -9.36
N VAL A 121 -4.91 -3.93 -8.17
CA VAL A 121 -4.91 -4.95 -7.10
C VAL A 121 -5.65 -6.21 -7.53
N TRP A 122 -6.78 -6.08 -8.23
CA TRP A 122 -7.59 -7.21 -8.69
C TRP A 122 -6.97 -7.95 -9.88
N CYS A 123 -6.45 -7.23 -10.87
CA CYS A 123 -5.88 -7.81 -12.10
C CYS A 123 -4.53 -8.50 -11.85
N CYS A 124 -3.64 -7.87 -11.09
CA CYS A 124 -2.39 -8.51 -10.66
C CYS A 124 -1.97 -8.00 -9.27
N GLY A 125 -2.58 -8.53 -8.21
CA GLY A 125 -2.28 -8.15 -6.83
C GLY A 125 -0.81 -8.32 -6.45
N CYS A 126 -0.14 -9.38 -6.93
CA CYS A 126 1.29 -9.57 -6.67
C CYS A 126 2.14 -8.49 -7.37
N CYS A 127 1.80 -8.09 -8.59
CA CYS A 127 2.47 -6.99 -9.30
C CYS A 127 2.26 -5.66 -8.58
N SER A 128 1.03 -5.38 -8.13
CA SER A 128 0.68 -4.19 -7.35
C SER A 128 1.47 -4.12 -6.06
N GLN A 129 1.43 -5.19 -5.27
CA GLN A 129 2.18 -5.29 -4.02
C GLN A 129 3.68 -5.15 -4.28
N CYS A 130 4.20 -5.74 -5.35
CA CYS A 130 5.60 -5.57 -5.73
C CYS A 130 5.98 -4.10 -5.99
N GLN A 131 5.08 -3.32 -6.59
CA GLN A 131 5.26 -1.89 -6.79
C GLN A 131 5.23 -1.13 -5.46
N GLU A 132 4.25 -1.44 -4.61
CA GLU A 132 4.10 -0.85 -3.27
C GLU A 132 5.35 -1.08 -2.43
N LEU A 133 5.88 -2.30 -2.39
CA LEU A 133 7.10 -2.63 -1.63
C LEU A 133 8.36 -1.94 -2.14
N ARG A 134 8.44 -1.62 -3.44
CA ARG A 134 9.53 -0.81 -4.00
C ARG A 134 9.36 0.69 -3.77
N SER A 135 8.15 1.13 -3.43
CA SER A 135 7.85 2.54 -3.15
C SER A 135 8.18 2.96 -1.72
N VAL A 136 8.49 1.99 -0.85
CA VAL A 136 8.68 2.19 0.59
C VAL A 136 10.00 1.60 1.04
N THR A 137 10.51 2.06 2.17
CA THR A 137 11.69 1.45 2.76
C THR A 137 11.32 0.11 3.42
N THR A 138 12.32 -0.75 3.65
CA THR A 138 12.07 -2.10 4.19
C THR A 138 11.46 -2.05 5.59
N GLU A 139 11.77 -1.01 6.37
CA GLU A 139 11.31 -0.81 7.75
C GLU A 139 9.79 -0.65 7.85
N GLU A 140 9.12 -0.20 6.78
CA GLU A 140 7.67 0.04 6.75
C GLU A 140 6.85 -1.25 6.83
N TRP A 141 7.40 -2.39 6.42
CA TRP A 141 6.68 -3.68 6.40
C TRP A 141 7.44 -4.85 7.06
N ASN A 142 8.77 -4.71 7.25
CA ASN A 142 9.61 -5.74 7.85
C ASN A 142 9.29 -5.93 9.34
N LEU A 143 9.04 -7.17 9.75
CA LEU A 143 8.73 -7.54 11.14
C LEU A 143 9.98 -7.91 11.96
N LEU A 144 11.12 -8.18 11.32
CA LEU A 144 12.31 -8.80 11.91
C LEU A 144 13.44 -7.81 12.26
N GLU A 145 13.56 -6.69 11.55
CA GLU A 145 14.56 -5.63 11.84
C GLU A 145 13.87 -4.35 12.36
N PRO A 146 14.53 -3.58 13.25
CA PRO A 146 14.15 -3.59 14.65
C PRO A 146 12.91 -2.76 14.98
N ALA A 147 12.20 -3.28 16.00
CA ALA A 147 11.00 -2.78 16.67
C ALA A 147 9.67 -2.91 15.90
N TRP A 148 9.30 -4.14 15.49
CA TRP A 148 7.87 -4.45 15.53
C TRP A 148 7.38 -4.25 16.97
N LYS A 149 6.55 -3.22 17.16
CA LYS A 149 5.82 -3.01 18.41
C LYS A 149 4.51 -3.77 18.31
N THR A 150 4.15 -4.48 19.37
CA THR A 150 2.82 -5.07 19.48
C THR A 150 1.79 -3.95 19.29
N PRO A 151 0.80 -4.11 18.40
CA PRO A 151 -0.21 -3.08 18.15
C PRO A 151 -0.93 -2.74 19.45
N GLU A 152 -1.14 -1.45 19.70
CA GLU A 152 -2.01 -1.05 20.79
C GLU A 152 -3.45 -1.45 20.48
N VAL A 153 -4.18 -1.85 21.52
CA VAL A 153 -5.63 -2.09 21.43
C VAL A 153 -6.32 -0.74 21.44
N SER A 154 -6.22 -0.04 20.31
CA SER A 154 -6.80 1.28 20.08
C SER A 154 -7.50 1.33 18.72
N ALA A 155 -8.42 2.28 18.58
CA ALA A 155 -9.14 2.57 17.35
C ALA A 155 -8.93 4.05 16.98
N PRO A 156 -7.71 4.44 16.59
CA PRO A 156 -7.45 5.80 16.12
C PRO A 156 -8.23 6.06 14.83
N GLU A 157 -8.54 7.33 14.60
CA GLU A 157 -9.13 7.79 13.34
C GLU A 157 -8.11 7.64 12.20
N ILE A 158 -8.49 6.98 11.11
CA ILE A 158 -7.66 6.87 9.91
C ILE A 158 -7.87 8.13 9.07
N ILE A 159 -6.80 8.89 8.86
CA ILE A 159 -6.81 10.03 7.93
C ILE A 159 -6.13 9.58 6.65
N PHE A 160 -6.91 9.41 5.58
CA PHE A 160 -6.37 9.07 4.27
C PHE A 160 -5.65 10.28 3.67
N LEU A 161 -4.49 10.05 3.05
CA LEU A 161 -3.73 11.08 2.35
C LEU A 161 -4.53 11.53 1.11
N LYS A 162 -4.77 12.84 0.98
CA LYS A 162 -5.56 13.44 -0.11
C LYS A 162 -4.74 13.61 -1.39
#